data_AF-A0A2N3EFY9-F1
#
_entry.id   AF-A0A2N3EFY9-F1
#
_cell.length_a   1.000
_cell.length_b   1.000
_cell.length_c   1.000
_cell.angle_alpha   90.00
_cell.angle_beta   90.00
_cell.angle_gamma   90.00
#
_symmetry.space_group_name_H-M   'P 1'
#
loop_
_entity.id
_entity.type
_entity.pdbx_description
1 polymer ?
#
loop_
_entity_poly.entity_id
_entity_poly.type
_entity_poly.pdbx_seq_one_letter_code
_entity_poly.pdbx_strand_id
1 'polypeptide(L)'
;MLKSVYTAVAFALALAFATIAFNPSAAIAQDIAGAQADVEALLAQYADDPDGLEAAIEEYVTNSEDPELAAQAVIAVAAGLPANSDLKIALGRGLGAAIAVIALTDPTAATNMQALVAASGDETLVAAVSAGTTDKTASIEQNAGGRGDGTVDGEDDQTPEEPASAT
;
A
#
# COMPACT_ATOMS: atom_id res chain seq x y z
N MET A 1 -31.36 24.11 19.53
CA MET A 1 -30.12 23.87 20.31
C MET A 1 -28.95 24.21 19.40
N LEU A 2 -28.08 25.10 19.89
CA LEU A 2 -27.20 25.96 19.09
C LEU A 2 -25.83 25.29 18.89
N LYS A 3 -25.31 25.45 17.66
CA LYS A 3 -24.00 25.06 17.11
C LYS A 3 -22.83 24.97 18.11
N SER A 4 -22.07 23.89 18.03
CA SER A 4 -20.65 23.87 18.41
C SER A 4 -19.79 23.97 17.16
N VAL A 5 -19.09 25.09 17.06
CA VAL A 5 -18.08 25.47 16.07
C VAL A 5 -16.73 25.34 16.75
N TYR A 6 -15.96 24.27 16.52
CA TYR A 6 -14.56 24.09 16.94
C TYR A 6 -14.07 22.86 16.15
N THR A 7 -13.02 22.84 15.34
CA THR A 7 -11.83 23.68 15.23
C THR A 7 -11.24 23.41 13.85
N ALA A 8 -11.05 24.45 13.05
CA ALA A 8 -10.22 24.37 11.85
C ALA A 8 -8.77 24.19 12.30
N VAL A 9 -8.26 22.96 12.21
CA VAL A 9 -6.82 22.71 12.29
C VAL A 9 -6.27 22.94 10.89
N ALA A 10 -5.83 24.18 10.67
CA ALA A 10 -5.01 24.53 9.52
C ALA A 10 -3.63 23.87 9.71
N PHE A 11 -3.44 22.66 9.16
CA PHE A 11 -2.11 22.07 9.02
C PHE A 11 -1.50 22.48 7.66
N ALA A 12 -1.17 23.77 7.57
CA ALA A 12 -0.38 24.31 6.48
C ALA A 12 1.10 24.01 6.76
N LEU A 13 1.60 22.80 6.45
CA LEU A 13 3.04 22.52 6.30
C LEU A 13 3.30 21.06 5.86
N ALA A 14 3.23 20.79 4.56
CA ALA A 14 4.05 19.77 3.89
C ALA A 14 4.15 19.98 2.36
N LEU A 15 4.09 21.23 1.89
CA LEU A 15 4.41 21.58 0.49
C LEU A 15 5.94 21.58 0.22
N ALA A 16 6.71 20.79 0.97
CA ALA A 16 8.17 20.79 0.93
C ALA A 16 8.78 19.62 0.14
N PHE A 17 7.98 18.66 -0.35
CA PHE A 17 8.47 17.57 -1.19
C PHE A 17 8.35 17.84 -2.70
N ALA A 18 7.76 18.96 -3.11
CA ALA A 18 7.53 19.28 -4.53
C ALA A 18 8.51 20.29 -5.14
N THR A 19 9.59 20.70 -4.45
CA THR A 19 10.52 21.69 -5.01
C THR A 19 11.65 21.10 -5.86
N ILE A 20 11.67 19.78 -6.11
CA ILE A 20 12.59 19.18 -7.07
C ILE A 20 11.81 18.86 -8.35
N ALA A 21 11.74 19.86 -9.23
CA ALA A 21 11.53 19.78 -10.68
C ALA A 21 10.12 19.92 -11.31
N PHE A 22 9.01 19.99 -10.57
CA PHE A 22 7.71 20.27 -11.17
C PHE A 22 7.05 21.50 -10.56
N ASN A 23 6.66 22.45 -11.40
CA ASN A 23 5.80 23.57 -11.05
C ASN A 23 4.35 23.07 -11.24
N PRO A 24 3.71 22.44 -10.24
CA PRO A 24 2.38 21.88 -10.44
C PRO A 24 1.43 23.01 -10.82
N SER A 25 0.64 22.79 -11.85
CA SER A 25 -0.46 23.71 -12.16
C SER A 25 -1.43 23.77 -10.98
N ALA A 26 -2.16 24.88 -10.84
CA ALA A 26 -3.15 25.02 -9.76
C ALA A 26 -4.19 23.89 -9.73
N ALA A 27 -4.45 23.25 -10.87
CA ALA A 27 -5.32 22.07 -10.96
C ALA A 27 -4.69 20.86 -10.25
N ILE A 28 -3.42 20.54 -10.53
CA ILE A 28 -2.71 19.41 -9.91
C ILE A 28 -2.57 19.62 -8.39
N ALA A 29 -2.35 20.86 -7.95
CA ALA A 29 -2.31 21.18 -6.53
C ALA A 29 -3.67 20.96 -5.82
N GLN A 30 -4.77 21.20 -6.52
CA GLN A 30 -6.12 20.98 -6.00
C GLN A 30 -6.46 19.49 -5.94
N ASP A 31 -6.05 18.71 -6.94
CA ASP A 31 -6.28 17.26 -6.97
C ASP A 31 -5.51 16.55 -5.85
N ILE A 32 -4.25 16.94 -5.61
CA ILE A 32 -3.46 16.44 -4.48
C ILE A 32 -4.10 16.81 -3.14
N ALA A 33 -4.59 18.04 -2.98
CA ALA A 33 -5.27 18.46 -1.76
C ALA A 33 -6.59 17.71 -1.51
N GLY A 34 -7.33 17.40 -2.58
CA GLY A 34 -8.53 16.56 -2.51
C GLY A 34 -8.19 15.14 -2.04
N ALA A 35 -7.24 14.49 -2.70
CA ALA A 35 -6.79 13.15 -2.34
C ALA A 35 -6.21 13.10 -0.92
N GLN A 36 -5.50 14.13 -0.47
CA GLN A 36 -5.01 14.22 0.90
C GLN A 36 -6.17 14.32 1.90
N ALA A 37 -7.19 15.13 1.61
CA ALA A 37 -8.36 15.25 2.47
C ALA A 37 -9.12 13.91 2.59
N ASP A 38 -9.19 13.13 1.51
CA ASP A 38 -9.81 11.80 1.52
C ASP A 38 -9.02 10.82 2.42
N VAL A 39 -7.69 10.83 2.33
CA VAL A 39 -6.84 10.01 3.21
C VAL A 39 -6.93 10.46 4.68
N GLU A 40 -6.99 11.77 4.95
CA GLU A 40 -7.20 12.30 6.30
C GLU A 40 -8.58 11.89 6.85
N ALA A 41 -9.60 11.84 6.00
CA ALA A 41 -10.93 11.35 6.39
C ALA A 41 -10.90 9.86 6.75
N LEU A 42 -10.20 9.03 5.96
CA LEU A 42 -9.98 7.61 6.29
C LEU A 42 -9.22 7.47 7.61
N LEU A 43 -8.16 8.25 7.80
CA LEU A 43 -7.38 8.25 9.04
C LEU A 43 -8.25 8.60 10.26
N ALA A 44 -9.14 9.58 10.14
CA ALA A 44 -10.07 9.94 11.20
C ALA A 44 -11.14 8.87 11.44
N GLN A 45 -11.64 8.23 10.37
CA GLN A 45 -12.64 7.17 10.45
C GLN A 45 -12.09 5.91 11.15
N TYR A 46 -10.83 5.56 10.89
CA TYR A 46 -10.16 4.37 11.39
C TYR A 46 -9.13 4.68 12.48
N ALA A 47 -9.29 5.79 13.22
CA ALA A 47 -8.31 6.26 14.20
C ALA A 47 -7.98 5.22 15.30
N ASP A 48 -8.95 4.36 15.64
CA ASP A 48 -8.82 3.30 16.64
C ASP A 48 -8.75 1.89 16.02
N ASP A 49 -8.66 1.79 14.69
CA ASP A 49 -8.65 0.53 13.94
C ASP A 49 -7.57 0.52 12.84
N PRO A 50 -6.29 0.32 13.21
CA PRO A 50 -5.18 0.31 12.26
C PRO A 50 -5.32 -0.77 11.18
N ASP A 51 -5.86 -1.95 11.52
CA ASP A 51 -6.07 -3.02 10.54
C ASP A 51 -7.15 -2.63 9.51
N GLY A 52 -8.23 -1.99 9.97
CA GLY A 52 -9.25 -1.41 9.09
C GLY A 52 -8.70 -0.29 8.20
N LEU A 53 -7.82 0.56 8.74
CA LEU A 53 -7.14 1.60 7.95
C LEU A 53 -6.25 1.00 6.87
N GLU A 54 -5.46 -0.02 7.19
CA GLU A 54 -4.60 -0.72 6.23
C GLU A 54 -5.40 -1.22 5.03
N ALA A 55 -6.51 -1.90 5.28
CA ALA A 55 -7.41 -2.40 4.24
C ALA A 55 -8.06 -1.26 3.43
N ALA A 56 -8.52 -0.20 4.10
CA ALA A 56 -9.14 0.95 3.44
C ALA A 56 -8.16 1.69 2.52
N ILE A 57 -6.89 1.81 2.92
CA ILE A 57 -5.85 2.44 2.11
C ILE A 57 -5.47 1.56 0.92
N GLU A 58 -5.39 0.24 1.11
CA GLU A 58 -5.21 -0.69 0.00
C GLU A 58 -6.30 -0.48 -1.06
N GLU A 59 -7.57 -0.48 -0.62
CA GLU A 59 -8.72 -0.32 -1.50
C GLU A 59 -8.75 1.05 -2.17
N TYR A 60 -8.49 2.13 -1.43
CA TYR A 60 -8.49 3.50 -1.93
C TYR A 60 -7.46 3.68 -3.06
N VAL A 61 -6.21 3.27 -2.83
CA VAL A 61 -5.15 3.44 -3.83
C VAL A 61 -5.37 2.54 -5.04
N THR A 62 -5.77 1.29 -4.82
CA THR A 62 -5.99 0.31 -5.90
C THR A 62 -7.13 0.71 -6.83
N ASN A 63 -8.20 1.31 -6.31
CA ASN A 63 -9.37 1.72 -7.09
C ASN A 63 -9.32 3.19 -7.54
N SER A 64 -8.23 3.91 -7.26
CA SER A 64 -8.06 5.30 -7.69
C SER A 64 -7.94 5.39 -9.22
N GLU A 65 -8.49 6.46 -9.80
CA GLU A 65 -8.26 6.80 -11.21
C GLU A 65 -6.80 7.17 -11.48
N ASP A 66 -6.12 7.73 -10.47
CA ASP A 66 -4.69 8.00 -10.47
C ASP A 66 -4.05 7.41 -9.19
N PRO A 67 -3.53 6.17 -9.27
CA PRO A 67 -2.91 5.51 -8.12
C PRO A 67 -1.63 6.21 -7.65
N GLU A 68 -0.87 6.84 -8.56
CA GLU A 68 0.36 7.55 -8.20
C GLU A 68 0.06 8.82 -7.41
N LEU A 69 -1.01 9.54 -7.76
CA LEU A 69 -1.49 10.68 -6.99
C LEU A 69 -2.05 10.25 -5.62
N ALA A 70 -2.82 9.15 -5.58
CA ALA A 70 -3.32 8.59 -4.33
C ALA A 70 -2.17 8.18 -3.39
N ALA A 71 -1.12 7.55 -3.93
CA ALA A 71 0.09 7.22 -3.18
C ALA A 71 0.79 8.47 -2.62
N GLN A 72 0.92 9.54 -3.41
CA GLN A 72 1.47 10.81 -2.95
C GLN A 72 0.68 11.39 -1.76
N ALA A 73 -0.66 11.34 -1.83
CA ALA A 73 -1.51 11.77 -0.73
C ALA A 73 -1.27 10.94 0.54
N VAL A 74 -1.18 9.61 0.42
CA VAL A 74 -0.89 8.71 1.56
C VAL A 74 0.47 9.04 2.18
N ILE A 75 1.51 9.23 1.36
CA ILE A 75 2.85 9.60 1.83
C ILE A 75 2.83 10.95 2.55
N ALA A 76 2.10 11.94 2.02
CA ALA A 76 1.98 13.27 2.63
C ALA A 76 1.29 13.20 4.00
N VAL A 77 0.20 12.44 4.13
CA VAL A 77 -0.48 12.24 5.42
C VAL A 77 0.41 11.49 6.40
N ALA A 78 1.09 10.42 5.95
CA ALA A 78 2.00 9.66 6.78
C ALA A 78 3.17 10.52 7.30
N ALA A 79 3.69 11.47 6.51
CA ALA A 79 4.74 12.38 6.95
C ALA A 79 4.31 13.27 8.15
N GLY A 80 3.00 13.55 8.29
CA GLY A 80 2.44 14.29 9.42
C GLY A 80 2.30 13.48 10.71
N LEU A 81 2.47 12.15 10.65
CA LEU A 81 2.29 11.26 11.80
C LEU A 81 3.59 11.02 12.57
N PRO A 82 3.51 10.72 13.88
CA PRO A 82 4.66 10.26 14.65
C PRO A 82 5.29 9.01 14.02
N ALA A 83 6.62 8.90 14.04
CA ALA A 83 7.33 7.79 13.41
C ALA A 83 6.85 6.41 13.89
N ASN A 84 6.62 6.26 15.20
CA ASN A 84 6.18 4.98 15.80
C ASN A 84 4.65 4.87 15.93
N SER A 85 3.89 5.57 15.10
CA SER A 85 2.43 5.52 15.15
C SER A 85 1.92 4.28 14.44
N ASP A 86 1.04 3.52 15.09
CA ASP A 86 0.37 2.36 14.47
C ASP A 86 -0.38 2.77 13.20
N LEU A 87 -0.99 3.96 13.19
CA LEU A 87 -1.64 4.51 11.99
C LEU A 87 -0.66 4.79 10.83
N LYS A 88 0.59 5.20 11.12
CA LYS A 88 1.61 5.38 10.07
C LYS A 88 2.00 4.03 9.48
N ILE A 89 2.20 3.04 10.35
CA ILE A 89 2.53 1.68 9.94
C ILE A 89 1.39 1.10 9.08
N ALA A 90 0.14 1.27 9.51
CA ALA A 90 -1.04 0.85 8.76
C ALA A 90 -1.16 1.53 7.38
N LEU A 91 -0.98 2.86 7.31
CA LEU A 91 -0.92 3.60 6.04
C LEU A 91 0.15 3.03 5.11
N GLY A 92 1.35 2.79 5.65
CA GLY A 92 2.45 2.21 4.89
C GLY A 92 2.14 0.80 4.40
N ARG A 93 1.65 -0.08 5.26
CA ARG A 93 1.33 -1.46 4.87
C ARG A 93 0.21 -1.50 3.84
N GLY A 94 -0.83 -0.68 3.99
CA GLY A 94 -1.94 -0.58 3.04
C GLY A 94 -1.47 -0.09 1.68
N LEU A 95 -0.60 0.92 1.65
CA LEU A 95 0.05 1.40 0.42
C LEU A 95 0.92 0.31 -0.22
N GLY A 96 1.69 -0.43 0.57
CA GLY A 96 2.48 -1.56 0.09
C GLY A 96 1.64 -2.66 -0.53
N ALA A 97 0.52 -3.00 0.10
CA ALA A 97 -0.43 -3.96 -0.43
C ALA A 97 -1.04 -3.48 -1.76
N ALA A 98 -1.43 -2.21 -1.86
CA ALA A 98 -1.92 -1.63 -3.11
C ALA A 98 -0.87 -1.68 -4.22
N ILE A 99 0.39 -1.34 -3.92
CA ILE A 99 1.50 -1.42 -4.88
C ILE A 99 1.65 -2.85 -5.41
N ALA A 100 1.58 -3.86 -4.55
CA ALA A 100 1.67 -5.26 -4.96
C ALA A 100 0.52 -5.67 -5.89
N VAL A 101 -0.70 -5.20 -5.62
CA VAL A 101 -1.86 -5.45 -6.50
C VAL A 101 -1.71 -4.74 -7.84
N ILE A 102 -1.37 -3.45 -7.82
CA ILE A 102 -1.20 -2.62 -9.02
C ILE A 102 -0.08 -3.18 -9.90
N ALA A 103 1.00 -3.72 -9.33
CA ALA A 103 2.10 -4.33 -10.09
C ALA A 103 1.66 -5.46 -11.03
N LEU A 104 0.50 -6.10 -10.76
CA LEU A 104 -0.06 -7.15 -11.63
C LEU A 104 -0.64 -6.58 -12.94
N THR A 105 -1.10 -5.33 -12.95
CA THR A 105 -1.78 -4.70 -14.09
C THR A 105 -1.01 -3.52 -14.68
N ASP A 106 -0.29 -2.77 -13.85
CA ASP A 106 0.55 -1.63 -14.22
C ASP A 106 1.87 -1.63 -13.40
N PRO A 107 2.90 -2.36 -13.86
CA PRO A 107 4.18 -2.44 -13.17
C PRO A 107 4.97 -1.13 -13.20
N THR A 108 4.69 -0.24 -14.17
CA THR A 108 5.35 1.07 -14.24
C THR A 108 4.85 1.99 -13.14
N ALA A 109 3.53 2.09 -12.98
CA ALA A 109 2.93 2.85 -11.87
C ALA A 109 3.39 2.32 -10.50
N ALA A 110 3.44 0.98 -10.33
CA ALA A 110 3.96 0.36 -9.11
C ALA A 110 5.41 0.77 -8.80
N THR A 111 6.28 0.78 -9.81
CA THR A 111 7.67 1.21 -9.67
C THR A 111 7.77 2.69 -9.29
N ASN A 112 6.97 3.55 -9.92
CA ASN A 112 6.94 4.98 -9.59
C ASN A 112 6.48 5.23 -8.16
N MET A 113 5.44 4.54 -7.69
CA MET A 113 4.98 4.62 -6.31
C MET A 113 6.05 4.18 -5.31
N GLN A 114 6.78 3.09 -5.59
CA GLN A 114 7.92 2.68 -4.75
C GLN A 114 9.03 3.76 -4.71
N ALA A 115 9.31 4.40 -5.85
CA ALA A 115 10.28 5.49 -5.92
C ALA A 115 9.82 6.71 -5.10
N LEU A 116 8.52 7.04 -5.10
CA LEU A 116 7.95 8.09 -4.27
C LEU A 116 8.10 7.79 -2.78
N VAL A 117 7.82 6.55 -2.37
CA VAL A 117 8.00 6.09 -0.99
C VAL A 117 9.46 6.22 -0.57
N ALA A 118 10.40 5.75 -1.39
CA ALA A 118 11.83 5.88 -1.13
C ALA A 118 12.28 7.34 -1.06
N ALA A 119 11.73 8.22 -1.90
CA ALA A 119 12.03 9.64 -1.91
C ALA A 119 11.50 10.40 -0.68
N SER A 120 10.52 9.84 0.05
CA SER A 120 10.01 10.45 1.29
C SER A 120 11.07 10.57 2.39
N GLY A 121 12.07 9.68 2.39
CA GLY A 121 13.10 9.61 3.43
C GLY A 121 12.59 9.12 4.80
N ASP A 122 11.34 8.69 4.92
CA ASP A 122 10.78 8.13 6.15
C ASP A 122 11.05 6.62 6.20
N GLU A 123 12.08 6.22 6.94
CA GLU A 123 12.49 4.80 7.06
C GLU A 123 11.38 3.91 7.64
N THR A 124 10.51 4.45 8.50
CA THR A 124 9.41 3.66 9.07
C THR A 124 8.33 3.42 8.03
N LEU A 125 8.00 4.45 7.24
CA LEU A 125 7.09 4.31 6.12
C LEU A 125 7.63 3.34 5.07
N VAL A 126 8.91 3.46 4.70
CA VAL A 126 9.58 2.56 3.74
C VAL A 126 9.51 1.11 4.23
N ALA A 127 9.81 0.86 5.51
CA ALA A 127 9.74 -0.48 6.10
C ALA A 127 8.29 -1.03 6.09
N ALA A 128 7.31 -0.22 6.45
CA ALA A 128 5.90 -0.61 6.46
C ALA A 128 5.38 -0.93 5.05
N VAL A 129 5.72 -0.10 4.05
CA VAL A 129 5.40 -0.36 2.63
C VAL A 129 6.04 -1.64 2.14
N SER A 130 7.31 -1.88 2.48
CA SER A 130 7.98 -3.13 2.15
C SER A 130 7.26 -4.33 2.75
N ALA A 131 6.87 -4.26 4.02
CA ALA A 131 6.16 -5.33 4.70
C ALA A 131 4.80 -5.62 4.03
N GLY A 132 3.99 -4.59 3.79
CA GLY A 132 2.70 -4.74 3.11
C GLY A 132 2.83 -5.31 1.70
N THR A 133 3.86 -4.90 0.95
CA THR A 133 4.15 -5.44 -0.39
C THR A 133 4.46 -6.94 -0.31
N THR A 134 5.33 -7.35 0.61
CA THR A 134 5.70 -8.76 0.80
C THR A 134 4.51 -9.61 1.23
N ASP A 135 3.76 -9.17 2.24
CA ASP A 135 2.58 -9.89 2.75
C ASP A 135 1.54 -10.10 1.64
N LYS A 136 1.25 -9.04 0.88
CA LYS A 136 0.27 -9.11 -0.20
C LYS A 136 0.73 -9.97 -1.37
N THR A 137 2.00 -9.86 -1.76
CA THR A 137 2.58 -10.69 -2.83
C THR A 137 2.51 -12.17 -2.45
N ALA A 138 2.88 -12.52 -1.21
CA ALA A 138 2.76 -13.89 -0.71
C ALA A 138 1.31 -14.39 -0.73
N SER A 139 0.34 -13.55 -0.35
CA SER A 139 -1.08 -13.91 -0.41
C SER A 139 -1.57 -14.14 -1.84
N ILE A 140 -1.14 -13.31 -2.79
CA ILE A 140 -1.46 -13.48 -4.22
C ILE A 140 -0.90 -14.80 -4.75
N GLU A 141 0.35 -15.12 -4.44
CA GLU A 141 1.01 -16.36 -4.87
C GLU A 141 0.33 -17.62 -4.28
N GLN A 142 -0.03 -17.59 -3.00
CA GLN A 142 -0.77 -18.69 -2.35
C GLN A 142 -2.12 -18.93 -3.03
N ASN A 143 -2.84 -17.85 -3.37
CA ASN A 143 -4.12 -17.94 -4.06
C ASN A 143 -3.98 -18.40 -5.52
N ALA A 144 -2.87 -18.11 -6.18
CA ALA A 144 -2.56 -18.59 -7.53
C ALA A 144 -2.14 -20.08 -7.55
N GLY A 145 -1.46 -20.55 -6.52
CA GLY A 145 -1.03 -21.95 -6.36
C GLY A 145 -2.09 -22.91 -5.81
N GLY A 146 -3.12 -22.40 -5.14
CA GLY A 146 -4.15 -23.21 -4.47
C GLY A 146 -5.23 -23.83 -5.36
N ARG A 147 -5.16 -23.65 -6.70
CA ARG A 147 -6.17 -24.18 -7.66
C ARG A 147 -5.73 -25.49 -8.34
N GLY A 148 -4.97 -26.32 -7.62
CA GLY A 148 -4.34 -27.53 -8.15
C GLY A 148 -4.31 -28.75 -7.23
N ASP A 149 -5.17 -28.85 -6.21
CA ASP A 149 -5.37 -30.12 -5.49
C ASP A 149 -6.72 -30.74 -5.87
N GLY A 150 -6.71 -31.28 -7.08
CA GLY A 150 -7.72 -32.20 -7.58
C GLY A 150 -6.99 -33.32 -8.29
N THR A 151 -6.18 -34.10 -7.58
CA THR A 151 -5.59 -35.33 -8.12
C THR A 151 -5.37 -36.36 -7.00
N VAL A 152 -6.44 -37.13 -6.78
CA VAL A 152 -6.52 -38.57 -6.42
C VAL A 152 -5.60 -39.12 -5.31
N ASP A 153 -6.26 -39.50 -4.21
CA ASP A 153 -5.99 -40.76 -3.51
C ASP A 153 -5.72 -41.87 -4.54
N GLY A 154 -4.46 -42.26 -4.62
CA GLY A 154 -3.96 -43.39 -5.38
C GLY A 154 -2.86 -44.03 -4.57
N GLU A 155 -3.26 -44.80 -3.57
CA GLU A 155 -2.45 -45.90 -3.04
C GLU A 155 -2.01 -46.74 -4.24
N ASP A 156 -0.71 -46.79 -4.56
CA ASP A 156 -0.09 -47.97 -5.16
C ASP A 156 1.45 -47.92 -5.10
N ASP A 157 1.93 -48.78 -4.22
CA ASP A 157 3.06 -49.69 -4.38
C ASP A 157 4.51 -49.17 -4.37
N GLN A 158 5.21 -49.54 -3.29
CA GLN A 158 6.65 -49.45 -3.14
C GLN A 158 7.35 -50.64 -3.80
N THR A 159 8.01 -50.43 -4.94
CA THR A 159 9.08 -51.33 -5.39
C THR A 159 10.32 -50.53 -5.82
N PRO A 160 11.45 -50.64 -5.09
CA PRO A 160 12.74 -50.16 -5.56
C PRO A 160 13.33 -51.17 -6.56
N GLU A 161 13.36 -50.84 -7.84
CA GLU A 161 14.13 -51.60 -8.85
C GLU A 161 15.51 -50.96 -9.01
N GLU A 162 16.55 -51.58 -8.42
CA GLU A 162 17.96 -51.26 -8.70
C GLU A 162 18.31 -51.67 -10.15
N PRO A 163 19.00 -50.83 -10.94
CA PRO A 163 19.52 -51.25 -12.23
C PRO A 163 20.74 -52.16 -12.06
N ALA A 164 20.55 -53.46 -12.32
CA ALA A 164 21.64 -54.38 -12.60
C ALA A 164 22.30 -54.00 -13.94
N SER A 165 23.54 -53.50 -13.91
CA SER A 165 24.36 -53.42 -15.12
C SER A 165 25.69 -54.13 -14.89
N ALA A 166 25.74 -55.36 -15.38
CA ALA A 166 26.97 -56.08 -15.67
C ALA A 166 27.47 -55.66 -17.06
N THR A 167 28.71 -55.15 -17.16
CA THR A 167 29.67 -55.52 -18.22
C THR A 167 31.07 -55.16 -17.75
#